data_AF-A0A930EEH3-F1
#
_entry.id   AF-A0A930EEH3-F1
#
_cell.length_a   1.000
_cell.length_b   1.000
_cell.length_c   1.000
_cell.angle_alpha   90.00
_cell.angle_beta   90.00
_cell.angle_gamma   90.00
#
_symmetry.space_group_name_H-M   'P 1'
#
loop_
_entity.id
_entity.type
_entity.pdbx_description
1 polymer ?
#
loop_
_entity_poly.entity_id
_entity_poly.type
_entity_poly.pdbx_seq_one_letter_code
_entity_poly.pdbx_strand_id
1 'polypeptide(L)'
;LEKDLYSDWLIMMPTIKAIVDQGLTEKDLRYLFDNGPRVGMHFVIGSEYSYLGNNINEVPKYLKGNAQWFMIGMRLMDQMFLDKPYNNREARLASDEIYLHDRKQAIKLKITKNG
;
A
#
# COMPACT_ATOMS: atom_id res chain seq x y z
N LEU A 1 8.49 -27.61 6.81
CA LEU A 1 9.26 -26.46 7.33
C LEU A 1 8.56 -25.98 8.59
N GLU A 2 9.25 -26.04 9.72
CA GLU A 2 8.73 -25.67 11.04
C GLU A 2 8.30 -24.21 11.07
N LYS A 3 7.01 -23.98 11.35
CA LYS A 3 6.41 -22.65 11.47
C LYS A 3 6.87 -21.91 12.74
N ASP A 4 7.53 -22.60 13.65
CA ASP A 4 7.82 -22.15 15.03
C ASP A 4 9.22 -21.54 15.23
N LEU A 5 10.02 -21.40 14.17
CA LEU A 5 11.39 -20.85 14.24
C LEU A 5 11.48 -19.34 13.98
N TYR A 6 10.46 -18.72 13.38
CA TYR A 6 10.47 -17.30 13.04
C TYR A 6 9.40 -16.55 13.83
N SER A 7 9.82 -15.55 14.62
CA SER A 7 8.90 -14.53 15.13
C SER A 7 8.42 -13.68 13.96
N ASP A 8 7.14 -13.38 13.89
CA ASP A 8 6.61 -12.48 12.85
C ASP A 8 7.18 -11.06 13.02
N TRP A 9 7.66 -10.48 11.93
CA TRP A 9 8.21 -9.12 11.87
C TRP A 9 7.26 -8.20 11.11
N LEU A 10 6.84 -7.10 11.75
CA LEU A 10 6.17 -6.00 11.07
C LEU A 10 7.18 -4.92 10.71
N ILE A 11 7.36 -4.70 9.42
CA ILE A 11 8.30 -3.73 8.86
C ILE A 11 7.51 -2.56 8.31
N MET A 12 7.73 -1.38 8.90
CA MET A 12 7.06 -0.15 8.48
C MET A 12 8.02 0.71 7.65
N MET A 13 7.57 1.06 6.45
CA MET A 13 8.28 1.94 5.52
C MET A 13 7.41 3.17 5.25
N PRO A 14 7.31 4.13 6.19
CA PRO A 14 6.30 5.18 6.17
C PRO A 14 6.44 6.15 4.98
N THR A 15 7.65 6.29 4.41
CA THR A 15 7.89 7.13 3.25
C THR A 15 8.81 6.41 2.28
N ILE A 16 8.23 5.58 1.41
CA ILE A 16 9.00 4.79 0.45
C ILE A 16 9.86 5.64 -0.48
N LYS A 17 9.42 6.87 -0.81
CA LYS A 17 10.22 7.81 -1.61
C LYS A 17 11.58 8.09 -0.96
N ALA A 18 11.59 8.41 0.34
CA ALA A 18 12.82 8.71 1.06
C ALA A 18 13.78 7.49 1.08
N ILE A 19 13.22 6.28 1.18
CA ILE A 19 14.02 5.05 1.17
C ILE A 19 14.60 4.78 -0.23
N VAL A 20 13.84 5.05 -1.30
CA VAL A 20 14.34 5.00 -2.68
C VAL A 20 15.42 6.04 -2.93
N ASP A 21 15.27 7.26 -2.40
CA ASP A 21 16.29 8.30 -2.48
C ASP A 21 17.61 7.90 -1.76
N GLN A 22 17.55 6.93 -0.83
CA GLN A 22 18.71 6.32 -0.16
C GLN A 22 19.26 5.06 -0.86
N GLY A 23 18.68 4.69 -2.02
CA GLY A 23 19.22 3.63 -2.88
C GLY A 23 18.40 2.34 -2.95
N LEU A 24 17.22 2.27 -2.34
CA LEU A 24 16.34 1.10 -2.53
C LEU A 24 15.88 0.99 -3.98
N THR A 25 16.08 -0.18 -4.57
CA THR A 25 15.72 -0.46 -5.97
C THR A 25 14.49 -1.36 -6.10
N GLU A 26 13.98 -1.52 -7.32
CA GLU A 26 12.92 -2.50 -7.62
C GLU A 26 13.35 -3.93 -7.30
N LYS A 27 14.63 -4.26 -7.54
CA LYS A 27 15.17 -5.60 -7.29
C LYS A 27 15.14 -5.96 -5.80
N ASP A 28 15.46 -4.98 -4.94
CA ASP A 28 15.40 -5.16 -3.49
C ASP A 28 13.97 -5.42 -3.03
N LEU A 29 13.01 -4.62 -3.50
CA LEU A 29 11.60 -4.82 -3.18
C LEU A 29 11.08 -6.17 -3.68
N ARG A 30 11.48 -6.58 -4.89
CA ARG A 30 11.12 -7.89 -5.43
C ARG A 30 11.64 -9.02 -4.55
N TYR A 31 12.91 -8.96 -4.16
CA TYR A 31 13.49 -9.95 -3.27
C TYR A 31 12.75 -10.01 -1.92
N LEU A 32 12.43 -8.86 -1.33
CA LEU A 32 11.68 -8.76 -0.08
C LEU A 32 10.26 -9.30 -0.19
N PHE A 33 9.55 -9.06 -1.29
CA PHE A 33 8.17 -9.52 -1.49
C PHE A 33 8.13 -11.03 -1.78
N ASP A 34 9.11 -11.55 -2.51
CA ASP A 34 9.17 -12.98 -2.87
C ASP A 34 9.62 -13.86 -1.70
N ASN A 35 10.51 -13.35 -0.83
CA ASN A 35 11.14 -14.14 0.23
C ASN A 35 10.73 -13.73 1.65
N GLY A 36 10.43 -12.45 1.89
CA GLY A 36 10.08 -11.94 3.22
C GLY A 36 8.94 -12.70 3.89
N PRO A 37 7.79 -12.92 3.21
CA PRO A 37 6.70 -13.68 3.80
C PRO A 37 7.06 -15.12 4.20
N ARG A 38 8.07 -15.74 3.56
CA ARG A 38 8.52 -17.11 3.87
C ARG A 38 9.27 -17.19 5.20
N VAL A 39 9.73 -16.04 5.70
CA VAL A 39 10.48 -15.90 6.96
C VAL A 39 9.75 -15.00 7.97
N GLY A 40 8.42 -14.83 7.80
CA GLY A 40 7.58 -14.08 8.75
C GLY A 40 7.66 -12.55 8.61
N MET A 41 8.20 -12.00 7.52
CA MET A 41 8.22 -10.55 7.31
C MET A 41 6.94 -10.05 6.65
N HIS A 42 6.32 -9.05 7.27
CA HIS A 42 5.13 -8.35 6.81
C HIS A 42 5.42 -6.86 6.64
N PHE A 43 4.97 -6.27 5.54
CA PHE A 43 5.32 -4.89 5.19
C PHE A 43 4.10 -3.97 5.23
N VAL A 44 4.27 -2.80 5.85
CA VAL A 44 3.35 -1.66 5.75
C VAL A 44 4.11 -0.50 5.12
N ILE A 45 3.76 -0.17 3.89
CA ILE A 45 4.49 0.80 3.07
C ILE A 45 3.61 2.04 2.86
N GLY A 46 4.09 3.17 3.36
CA GLY A 46 3.50 4.48 3.16
C GLY A 46 4.10 5.21 1.95
N SER A 47 3.25 5.92 1.23
CA SER A 47 3.65 6.77 0.11
C SER A 47 2.70 7.93 -0.06
N GLU A 48 3.23 9.06 -0.51
CA GLU A 48 2.43 10.11 -1.12
C GLU A 48 1.85 9.62 -2.47
N TYR A 49 0.65 10.08 -2.81
CA TYR A 49 0.01 9.75 -4.08
C TYR A 49 0.75 10.33 -5.29
N SER A 50 1.35 11.52 -5.15
CA SER A 50 2.21 12.14 -6.16
C SER A 50 3.33 11.18 -6.61
N TYR A 51 3.91 10.44 -5.66
CA TYR A 51 4.97 9.48 -5.92
C TYR A 51 4.44 8.12 -6.38
N LEU A 52 3.37 7.58 -5.75
CA LEU A 52 2.87 6.24 -6.08
C LEU A 52 1.96 6.24 -7.31
N GLY A 53 0.96 7.12 -7.34
CA GLY A 53 -0.15 7.10 -8.28
C GLY A 53 0.29 7.34 -9.72
N ASN A 54 0.95 8.47 -9.96
CA ASN A 54 1.23 8.97 -11.31
C ASN A 54 2.62 8.58 -11.85
N ASN A 55 3.49 7.99 -11.03
CA ASN A 55 4.86 7.72 -11.41
C ASN A 55 5.00 6.41 -12.19
N ILE A 56 5.85 6.44 -13.22
CA ILE A 56 6.22 5.31 -14.08
C ILE A 56 7.56 4.68 -13.69
N ASN A 57 8.28 5.26 -12.71
CA ASN A 57 9.50 4.70 -12.16
C ASN A 57 9.28 3.28 -11.65
N GLU A 58 10.34 2.47 -11.71
CA GLU A 58 10.30 1.03 -11.46
C GLU A 58 9.71 0.68 -10.08
N VAL A 59 10.15 1.37 -9.01
CA VAL A 59 9.67 1.11 -7.64
C VAL A 59 8.17 1.41 -7.47
N PRO A 60 7.65 2.63 -7.76
CA PRO A 60 6.20 2.89 -7.73
C PRO A 60 5.39 1.93 -8.59
N LYS A 61 5.88 1.61 -9.80
CA LYS A 61 5.22 0.66 -10.71
C LYS A 61 5.15 -0.74 -10.09
N TYR A 62 6.23 -1.21 -9.50
CA TYR A 62 6.30 -2.51 -8.84
C TYR A 62 5.35 -2.59 -7.64
N LEU A 63 5.34 -1.57 -6.77
CA LEU A 63 4.43 -1.54 -5.61
C LEU A 63 2.96 -1.55 -6.04
N LYS A 64 2.59 -0.71 -7.02
CA LYS A 64 1.23 -0.72 -7.61
C LYS A 64 0.86 -2.06 -8.23
N GLY A 65 1.81 -2.82 -8.76
CA GLY A 65 1.58 -4.13 -9.37
C GLY A 65 1.50 -5.29 -8.38
N ASN A 66 2.22 -5.22 -7.26
CA ASN A 66 2.48 -6.39 -6.41
C ASN A 66 1.97 -6.26 -4.97
N ALA A 67 1.58 -5.06 -4.50
CA ALA A 67 0.93 -4.92 -3.21
C ALA A 67 -0.44 -5.62 -3.19
N GLN A 68 -0.70 -6.36 -2.12
CA GLN A 68 -1.93 -7.14 -1.92
C GLN A 68 -3.10 -6.26 -1.47
N TRP A 69 -2.83 -5.31 -0.58
CA TRP A 69 -3.82 -4.42 0.01
C TRP A 69 -3.37 -2.96 -0.14
N PHE A 70 -4.35 -2.08 -0.33
CA PHE A 70 -4.16 -0.64 -0.37
C PHE A 70 -5.07 0.03 0.66
N MET A 71 -4.49 0.94 1.44
CA MET A 71 -5.22 1.86 2.31
C MET A 71 -5.15 3.25 1.68
N ILE A 72 -6.30 3.86 1.41
CA ILE A 72 -6.40 5.06 0.59
C ILE A 72 -7.15 6.14 1.37
N GLY A 73 -6.43 7.21 1.73
CA GLY A 73 -6.97 8.39 2.39
C GLY A 73 -7.52 9.45 1.42
N MET A 74 -8.04 9.04 0.28
CA MET A 74 -8.69 9.91 -0.72
C MET A 74 -9.88 9.20 -1.36
N ARG A 75 -10.66 9.92 -2.16
CA ARG A 75 -11.73 9.33 -2.97
C ARG A 75 -11.16 8.30 -3.95
N LEU A 76 -11.88 7.21 -4.17
CA LEU A 76 -11.53 6.25 -5.22
C LEU A 76 -11.48 6.95 -6.58
N MET A 77 -12.39 7.88 -6.85
CA MET A 77 -12.39 8.66 -8.09
C MET A 77 -11.13 9.51 -8.33
N ASP A 78 -10.40 9.89 -7.27
CA ASP A 78 -9.20 10.74 -7.37
C ASP A 78 -7.91 9.93 -7.66
N GLN A 79 -7.92 8.61 -7.41
CA GLN A 79 -6.77 7.74 -7.72
C GLN A 79 -6.89 7.12 -9.13
N MET A 80 -5.77 6.82 -9.78
CA MET A 80 -5.74 6.32 -11.18
C MET A 80 -5.23 4.88 -11.38
N PHE A 81 -4.84 4.16 -10.33
CA PHE A 81 -4.11 2.89 -10.45
C PHE A 81 -4.87 1.65 -9.96
N LEU A 82 -6.00 1.82 -9.29
CA LEU A 82 -6.92 0.76 -8.93
C LEU A 82 -8.22 0.92 -9.71
N ASP A 83 -8.79 -0.20 -10.10
CA ASP A 83 -10.10 -0.25 -10.71
C ASP A 83 -11.15 0.29 -9.76
N LYS A 84 -12.14 0.99 -10.32
CA LYS A 84 -13.19 1.62 -9.55
C LYS A 84 -14.47 1.70 -10.35
N PRO A 85 -15.64 1.44 -9.73
CA PRO A 85 -16.90 1.80 -10.35
C PRO A 85 -17.00 3.32 -10.44
N TYR A 86 -17.50 3.81 -11.57
CA TYR A 86 -17.71 5.24 -11.75
C TYR A 86 -18.74 5.78 -10.74
N ASN A 87 -18.35 6.78 -9.95
CA ASN A 87 -19.25 7.43 -9.00
C ASN A 87 -18.91 8.92 -8.80
N ASN A 88 -19.53 9.80 -9.60
CA ASN A 88 -19.33 11.25 -9.46
C ASN A 88 -19.88 11.86 -8.17
N ARG A 89 -20.68 11.12 -7.40
CA ARG A 89 -21.26 11.60 -6.14
C ARG A 89 -20.44 11.17 -4.93
N GLU A 90 -19.24 10.65 -5.14
CA GLU A 90 -18.34 10.26 -4.05
C GLU A 90 -17.93 11.49 -3.22
N ALA A 91 -18.37 11.48 -1.95
CA ALA A 91 -18.00 12.49 -0.96
C ALA A 91 -16.52 12.40 -0.62
N ARG A 92 -15.92 13.53 -0.20
CA ARG A 92 -14.58 13.51 0.38
C ARG A 92 -14.57 12.69 1.67
N LEU A 93 -13.48 11.99 1.91
CA LEU A 93 -13.24 11.27 3.16
C LEU A 93 -12.99 12.25 4.30
N ALA A 94 -13.51 11.95 5.48
CA ALA A 94 -13.07 12.60 6.72
C ALA A 94 -11.64 12.16 7.08
N SER A 95 -11.00 12.87 8.01
CA SER A 95 -9.60 12.60 8.41
C SER A 95 -9.37 11.21 9.00
N ASP A 96 -10.43 10.57 9.49
CA ASP A 96 -10.41 9.23 10.08
C ASP A 96 -11.15 8.20 9.21
N GLU A 97 -11.39 8.52 7.94
CA GLU A 97 -11.97 7.61 6.96
C GLU A 97 -10.94 7.22 5.90
N ILE A 98 -10.96 5.94 5.51
CA ILE A 98 -10.12 5.41 4.43
C ILE A 98 -10.93 4.45 3.57
N TYR A 99 -10.44 4.14 2.37
CA TYR A 99 -10.78 2.92 1.66
C TYR A 99 -9.73 1.84 1.89
N LEU A 100 -10.17 0.63 2.23
CA LEU A 100 -9.35 -0.58 2.17
C LEU A 100 -9.68 -1.33 0.88
N HIS A 101 -8.68 -1.63 0.06
CA HIS A 101 -8.87 -2.20 -1.28
C HIS A 101 -7.92 -3.38 -1.54
N ASP A 102 -8.47 -4.50 -2.02
CA ASP A 102 -7.73 -5.74 -2.36
C ASP A 102 -7.57 -5.98 -3.88
N ARG A 103 -7.69 -4.91 -4.69
CA ARG A 103 -7.83 -4.90 -6.16
C ARG A 103 -9.14 -5.45 -6.74
N LYS A 104 -10.00 -6.09 -5.95
CA LYS A 104 -11.32 -6.57 -6.42
C LYS A 104 -12.45 -5.70 -5.89
N GLN A 105 -12.36 -5.36 -4.61
CA GLN A 105 -13.36 -4.59 -3.89
C GLN A 105 -12.68 -3.51 -3.05
N ALA A 106 -13.43 -2.43 -2.83
CA ALA A 106 -13.06 -1.36 -1.93
C ALA A 106 -14.13 -1.23 -0.83
N ILE A 107 -13.69 -1.17 0.42
CA ILE A 107 -14.55 -0.99 1.60
C ILE A 107 -14.17 0.32 2.27
N LYS A 108 -15.14 1.20 2.47
CA LYS A 108 -14.95 2.43 3.26
C LYS A 108 -14.93 2.07 4.75
N LEU A 109 -13.90 2.51 5.46
CA LEU A 109 -13.70 2.25 6.88
C LEU A 109 -13.54 3.56 7.65
N LYS A 110 -14.08 3.61 8.87
CA LYS A 110 -13.78 4.63 9.87
C LYS A 110 -12.76 4.03 10.85
N ILE A 111 -11.55 4.56 10.87
CA ILE A 111 -10.40 3.97 11.61
C ILE A 111 -10.30 4.44 13.05
N THR A 112 -11.16 5.38 13.46
CA THR A 112 -11.35 5.72 14.87
C THR A 112 -12.76 5.38 15.31
N LYS A 113 -12.91 4.95 16.56
CA LYS A 113 -14.20 5.03 17.25
C LYS A 113 -14.23 6.40 17.91
N ASN A 114 -15.30 7.17 17.67
CA ASN A 114 -15.53 8.43 18.37
C ASN A 114 -15.29 8.19 19.88
N GLY A 115 -14.40 8.99 20.48
CA GLY A 115 -14.38 9.18 21.93
C GLY A 115 -15.63 9.92 22.39
#